data_AF-A0A973XZ32-F1
#
_entry.id   AF-A0A973XZ32-F1
#
_cell.length_a   1.000
_cell.length_b   1.000
_cell.length_c   1.000
_cell.angle_alpha   90.00
_cell.angle_beta   90.00
_cell.angle_gamma   90.00
#
_symmetry.space_group_name_H-M   'P 1'
#
loop_
_entity.id
_entity.type
_entity.pdbx_description
1 polymer ?
#
loop_
_entity_poly.entity_id
_entity_poly.type
_entity_poly.pdbx_seq_one_letter_code
_entity_poly.pdbx_strand_id
1 'polypeptide(L)'
;MSIDKAPEGLSPQPAEQLKRFGMHDEDGAAPPNPEPQGDGEGEGEAPYGYWTEPCANCGKLIPRTRPSGAGRPPEYCDSTCQNERKAARARERNAPGLPGQILRVEETVTRLEQVSADMRLELRKINSPEGIEARLAAARAANANDVAQANQETVQAKADAAAARSEASQARADREAAEAAAERDRAEREAADDAREVAEQKARDAERRRDQAERNAADAAAAQQLAEEERAAATDRAERAEREAAEAIEQRDTATVQRDQARQAAAAAQARAEAAEQERTRAEERAREAERAREVAERERDTARSDAARAAEEAQAARTAQQLAEKRARQAEAEKEEFQAGYAQALAQTNEVRRERDEATAQITEANRQRAAAEQRATRAEDGRTQAENRADRAEQRADTRISEAERRRDQLAAQLATEQEERRTAERDKGAAEQRALDAEQRAERAEATAERLTGELRARDQENDRLRAEIAELSRTRKPALRGKKATAEAEPAPVEVHPLQSAVPLDGEDDEPPA
;
A
#
# COMPACT_ATOMS: atom_id res chain seq x y z
N MET A 1 -44.47 46.71 48.44
CA MET A 1 -44.97 45.50 47.76
C MET A 1 -44.33 44.34 48.53
N SER A 2 -44.95 43.84 49.59
CA SER A 2 -46.01 42.81 49.54
C SER A 2 -45.52 41.56 48.80
N ILE A 3 -45.65 40.33 49.28
CA ILE A 3 -46.34 39.71 50.42
C ILE A 3 -45.82 38.26 50.42
N ASP A 4 -45.63 37.70 51.62
CA ASP A 4 -45.84 36.31 52.04
C ASP A 4 -45.72 35.14 51.04
N LYS A 5 -44.79 34.22 51.36
CA LYS A 5 -45.01 32.78 51.13
C LYS A 5 -44.23 31.95 52.15
N ALA A 6 -44.96 31.36 53.08
CA ALA A 6 -44.49 30.38 54.05
C ALA A 6 -44.26 29.01 53.41
N PRO A 7 -43.39 28.15 53.96
CA PRO A 7 -43.45 26.72 53.74
C PRO A 7 -44.42 26.07 54.75
N GLU A 8 -45.50 25.50 54.22
CA GLU A 8 -46.40 24.56 54.87
C GLU A 8 -45.68 23.23 55.14
N GLY A 9 -45.87 22.64 56.32
CA GLY A 9 -45.43 21.26 56.59
C GLY A 9 -44.84 21.00 57.97
N LEU A 10 -45.43 21.52 59.03
CA LEU A 10 -45.23 21.05 60.40
C LEU A 10 -46.57 20.53 60.92
N SER A 11 -46.70 19.21 61.02
CA SER A 11 -47.82 18.56 61.69
C SER A 11 -47.77 18.86 63.20
N PRO A 12 -48.88 19.32 63.80
CA PRO A 12 -49.01 19.36 65.25
C PRO A 12 -49.79 18.12 65.70
N GLN A 13 -49.07 17.05 66.06
CA GLN A 13 -49.55 16.06 67.02
C GLN A 13 -48.46 15.97 68.08
N PRO A 14 -48.72 16.43 69.33
CA PRO A 14 -49.46 15.58 70.26
C PRO A 14 -50.32 16.39 71.26
N ALA A 15 -51.61 16.55 70.98
CA ALA A 15 -52.59 17.05 71.97
C ALA A 15 -53.66 15.98 72.34
N GLU A 16 -53.57 14.77 71.79
CA GLU A 16 -54.59 13.71 72.01
C GLU A 16 -54.13 12.54 72.91
N GLN A 17 -52.87 12.47 73.35
CA GLN A 17 -52.43 11.41 74.27
C GLN A 17 -52.63 11.73 75.77
N LEU A 18 -52.95 12.98 76.13
CA LEU A 18 -53.15 13.40 77.52
C LEU A 18 -54.60 13.26 78.03
N LYS A 19 -55.55 12.82 77.18
CA LYS A 19 -56.93 12.46 77.61
C LYS A 19 -57.08 11.00 78.05
N ARG A 20 -55.99 10.23 78.10
CA ARG A 20 -56.00 8.81 78.50
C ARG A 20 -55.70 8.56 79.99
N PHE A 21 -55.27 9.58 80.73
CA PHE A 21 -55.05 9.49 82.18
C PHE A 21 -56.14 10.29 82.90
N GLY A 22 -57.25 9.60 83.20
CA GLY A 22 -58.38 10.16 83.93
C GLY A 22 -58.01 10.61 85.33
N MET A 23 -57.81 11.92 85.49
CA MET A 23 -57.91 12.60 86.77
C MET A 23 -59.22 13.38 86.79
N HIS A 24 -60.20 12.82 87.51
CA HIS A 24 -61.40 13.55 87.92
C HIS A 24 -61.07 14.31 89.21
N ASP A 25 -60.97 15.63 89.12
CA ASP A 25 -61.37 16.53 90.20
C ASP A 25 -62.85 16.78 90.00
N GLU A 26 -63.73 16.33 90.90
CA GLU A 26 -65.00 17.02 91.17
C GLU A 26 -65.45 16.79 92.62
N ASP A 27 -65.71 17.94 93.25
CA ASP A 27 -66.33 18.17 94.55
C ASP A 27 -67.68 17.47 94.73
N GLY A 28 -67.96 16.99 95.95
CA GLY A 28 -69.22 16.29 96.22
C GLY A 28 -69.60 16.15 97.69
N ALA A 29 -70.10 17.25 98.26
CA ALA A 29 -71.20 17.33 99.24
C ALA A 29 -71.15 16.49 100.55
N ALA A 30 -70.95 17.20 101.67
CA ALA A 30 -71.30 16.76 103.02
C ALA A 30 -72.81 16.90 103.30
N PRO A 31 -73.47 15.96 104.01
CA PRO A 31 -74.86 16.12 104.46
C PRO A 31 -74.97 16.93 105.78
N PRO A 32 -75.99 17.78 105.96
CA PRO A 32 -76.16 18.60 107.16
C PRO A 32 -76.83 17.85 108.32
N ASN A 33 -76.41 18.21 109.53
CA ASN A 33 -77.00 17.87 110.83
C ASN A 33 -78.43 18.42 110.97
N PRO A 34 -79.38 17.68 111.60
CA PRO A 34 -80.67 18.24 112.00
C PRO A 34 -80.58 19.00 113.33
N GLU A 35 -81.06 20.24 113.34
CA GLU A 35 -81.33 21.04 114.55
C GLU A 35 -82.61 20.56 115.27
N PRO A 36 -82.68 20.66 116.62
CA PRO A 36 -83.85 20.30 117.40
C PRO A 36 -84.80 21.51 117.60
N GLN A 37 -86.06 21.35 117.22
CA GLN A 37 -87.20 22.20 117.62
C GLN A 37 -87.85 21.62 118.88
N GLY A 38 -88.33 22.48 119.79
CA GLY A 38 -89.33 22.04 120.78
C GLY A 38 -89.31 22.74 122.12
N ASP A 39 -89.68 24.00 122.09
CA ASP A 39 -90.14 24.85 123.19
C ASP A 39 -91.30 24.18 123.96
N GLY A 40 -91.24 24.22 125.29
CA GLY A 40 -92.25 23.60 126.15
C GLY A 40 -92.10 24.06 127.59
N GLU A 41 -92.38 25.33 127.84
CA GLU A 41 -92.67 25.85 129.18
C GLU A 41 -93.93 25.16 129.72
N GLY A 42 -93.72 24.28 130.70
CA GLY A 42 -94.76 23.70 131.52
C GLY A 42 -94.17 23.43 132.89
N GLU A 43 -94.49 24.28 133.86
CA GLU A 43 -94.36 23.98 135.29
C GLU A 43 -95.31 22.81 135.62
N GLY A 44 -94.91 21.61 135.20
CA GLY A 44 -95.58 20.35 135.46
C GLY A 44 -94.68 19.52 136.37
N GLU A 45 -95.20 19.19 137.54
CA GLU A 45 -94.68 18.20 138.48
C GLU A 45 -93.89 17.07 137.79
N ALA A 46 -92.60 16.91 138.13
CA ALA A 46 -91.63 16.09 137.40
C ALA A 46 -92.21 14.72 137.00
N PRO A 47 -92.46 14.44 135.70
CA PRO A 47 -93.30 13.32 135.25
C PRO A 47 -92.83 11.91 135.67
N TYR A 48 -91.57 11.77 136.10
CA TYR A 48 -90.96 10.47 136.48
C TYR A 48 -90.23 10.50 137.84
N GLY A 49 -90.54 11.48 138.71
CA GLY A 49 -89.92 11.66 140.03
C GLY A 49 -88.51 12.27 139.98
N TYR A 50 -87.71 12.05 141.03
CA TYR A 50 -86.35 12.60 141.16
C TYR A 50 -85.30 11.48 141.27
N TRP A 51 -84.05 11.77 140.88
CA TRP A 51 -82.92 10.86 141.14
C TRP A 51 -82.57 10.85 142.64
N THR A 52 -82.10 9.71 143.14
CA THR A 52 -81.71 9.52 144.55
C THR A 52 -80.46 10.30 144.93
N GLU A 53 -79.56 10.54 143.98
CA GLU A 53 -78.36 11.34 144.20
C GLU A 53 -78.67 12.82 143.96
N PRO A 54 -78.37 13.70 144.94
CA PRO A 54 -78.52 15.13 144.77
C PRO A 54 -77.46 15.67 143.79
N CYS A 55 -77.75 16.80 143.16
CA CYS A 55 -76.83 17.47 142.26
C CYS A 55 -75.47 17.76 142.93
N ALA A 56 -74.37 17.39 142.25
CA ALA A 56 -73.00 17.54 142.76
C ALA A 56 -72.54 18.99 142.99
N ASN A 57 -73.31 19.99 142.55
CA ASN A 57 -72.99 21.40 142.75
C ASN A 57 -73.93 22.09 143.76
N CYS A 58 -75.25 22.00 143.58
CA CYS A 58 -76.21 22.72 144.43
C CYS A 58 -76.94 21.84 145.46
N GLY A 59 -76.77 20.52 145.42
CA GLY A 59 -77.44 19.58 146.34
C GLY A 59 -78.94 19.38 146.08
N LYS A 60 -79.54 20.03 145.08
CA LYS A 60 -80.95 19.83 144.72
C LYS A 60 -81.18 18.45 144.12
N LEU A 61 -82.35 17.86 144.41
CA LEU A 61 -82.80 16.64 143.74
C LEU A 61 -82.95 16.90 142.23
N ILE A 62 -82.42 15.98 141.42
CA ILE A 62 -82.41 16.12 139.97
C ILE A 62 -83.73 15.57 139.42
N PRO A 63 -84.55 16.38 138.72
CA PRO A 63 -85.80 15.89 138.13
C PRO A 63 -85.50 14.84 137.05
N ARG A 64 -86.24 13.73 137.07
CA ARG A 64 -86.15 12.70 136.04
C ARG A 64 -87.00 13.09 134.84
N THR A 65 -86.36 13.29 133.70
CA THR A 65 -87.04 13.55 132.42
C THR A 65 -87.37 12.27 131.63
N ARG A 66 -86.98 11.09 132.14
CA ARG A 66 -87.23 9.78 131.50
C ARG A 66 -87.67 8.72 132.52
N PRO A 67 -88.46 7.68 132.12
CA PRO A 67 -88.90 6.60 133.00
C PRO A 67 -87.74 5.79 133.61
N SER A 68 -87.99 5.13 134.73
CA SER A 68 -86.99 4.36 135.48
C SER A 68 -86.31 3.26 134.62
N GLY A 69 -84.99 3.36 134.41
CA GLY A 69 -84.17 2.30 133.80
C GLY A 69 -83.23 2.72 132.66
N ALA A 70 -83.35 3.94 132.12
CA ALA A 70 -82.56 4.39 130.98
C ALA A 70 -81.53 5.49 131.33
N GLY A 71 -80.29 5.09 131.61
CA GLY A 71 -79.12 5.98 131.61
C GLY A 71 -78.42 6.19 132.95
N ARG A 72 -77.12 6.55 132.89
CA ARG A 72 -76.33 7.00 134.05
C ARG A 72 -76.98 8.26 134.64
N PRO A 73 -77.14 8.36 135.97
CA PRO A 73 -77.64 9.57 136.60
C PRO A 73 -76.82 10.79 136.12
N PRO A 74 -77.45 11.87 135.65
CA PRO A 74 -76.72 13.09 135.36
C PRO A 74 -76.15 13.64 136.66
N GLU A 75 -74.92 14.14 136.60
CA GLU A 75 -74.19 14.60 137.79
C GLU A 75 -74.66 15.98 138.28
N TYR A 76 -75.39 16.72 137.42
CA TYR A 76 -75.90 18.08 137.68
C TYR A 76 -77.39 18.21 137.38
N CYS A 77 -78.11 19.08 138.11
CA CYS A 77 -79.55 19.29 137.97
C CYS A 77 -79.95 20.03 136.68
N ASP A 78 -79.11 20.95 136.22
CA ASP A 78 -79.26 21.69 134.97
C ASP A 78 -77.88 22.08 134.41
N SER A 79 -77.86 22.61 133.18
CA SER A 79 -76.65 23.09 132.52
C SER A 79 -76.04 24.30 133.24
N THR A 80 -76.86 25.12 133.91
CA THR A 80 -76.40 26.27 134.69
C THR A 80 -75.53 25.82 135.86
N CYS A 81 -75.97 24.81 136.60
CA CYS A 81 -75.30 24.23 137.76
C CYS A 81 -74.03 23.47 137.35
N GLN A 82 -74.04 22.81 136.19
CA GLN A 82 -72.82 22.28 135.57
C GLN A 82 -71.82 23.39 135.24
N ASN A 83 -72.28 24.50 134.65
CA ASN A 83 -71.45 25.64 134.28
C ASN A 83 -70.91 26.38 135.51
N GLU A 84 -71.70 26.53 136.56
CA GLU A 84 -71.28 27.09 137.85
C GLU A 84 -70.20 26.24 138.49
N ARG A 85 -70.36 24.91 138.50
CA ARG A 85 -69.31 24.01 139.00
C ARG A 85 -68.05 24.11 138.16
N LYS A 86 -68.18 24.23 136.84
CA LYS A 86 -67.05 24.43 135.92
C LYS A 86 -66.35 25.77 136.20
N ALA A 87 -67.11 26.84 136.42
CA ALA A 87 -66.60 28.16 136.78
C ALA A 87 -65.97 28.18 138.18
N ALA A 88 -66.52 27.46 139.16
CA ALA A 88 -65.92 27.26 140.47
C ALA A 88 -64.57 26.55 140.37
N ARG A 89 -64.48 25.43 139.65
CA ARG A 89 -63.21 24.75 139.39
C ARG A 89 -62.22 25.60 138.59
N ALA A 90 -62.70 26.47 137.69
CA ALA A 90 -61.86 27.41 136.97
C ALA A 90 -61.33 28.51 137.90
N ARG A 91 -62.15 29.02 138.83
CA ARG A 91 -61.73 29.97 139.87
C ARG A 91 -60.71 29.35 140.83
N GLU A 92 -60.92 28.11 141.25
CA GLU A 92 -59.99 27.35 142.09
C GLU A 92 -58.65 27.12 141.37
N ARG A 93 -58.66 26.71 140.10
CA ARG A 93 -57.44 26.55 139.30
C ARG A 93 -56.71 27.85 139.02
N ASN A 94 -57.46 28.95 138.87
CA ASN A 94 -56.90 30.28 138.59
C ASN A 94 -56.72 31.12 139.87
N ALA A 95 -56.88 30.53 141.05
CA ALA A 95 -56.69 31.22 142.31
C ALA A 95 -55.22 31.66 142.46
N PRO A 96 -54.94 32.93 142.80
CA PRO A 96 -53.58 33.37 143.07
C PRO A 96 -53.04 32.71 144.35
N GLY A 97 -51.82 32.17 144.29
CA GLY A 97 -51.15 31.52 145.43
C GLY A 97 -50.74 30.07 145.17
N LEU A 98 -50.12 29.45 146.17
CA LEU A 98 -49.61 28.08 146.14
C LEU A 98 -50.68 27.03 145.77
N PRO A 99 -51.94 27.11 146.27
CA PRO A 99 -52.97 26.11 145.95
C PRO A 99 -53.32 26.06 144.44
N GLY A 100 -53.43 27.22 143.79
CA GLY A 100 -53.71 27.29 142.35
C GLY A 100 -52.50 26.90 141.47
N GLN A 101 -51.28 26.95 142.01
CA GLN A 101 -50.10 26.41 141.34
C GLN A 101 -50.04 24.88 141.46
N ILE A 102 -50.35 24.31 142.64
CA ILE A 102 -50.42 22.86 142.86
C ILE A 102 -51.45 22.23 141.92
N LEU A 103 -52.66 22.79 141.82
CA LEU A 103 -53.69 22.26 140.93
C LEU A 103 -53.30 22.30 139.44
N ARG A 104 -52.52 23.30 139.00
CA ARG A 104 -52.01 23.39 137.62
C ARG A 104 -50.87 22.40 137.36
N VAL A 105 -50.01 22.19 138.35
CA VAL A 105 -48.95 21.16 138.28
C VAL A 105 -49.59 19.78 138.26
N GLU A 106 -50.56 19.50 139.11
CA GLU A 106 -51.33 18.25 139.10
C GLU A 106 -52.01 18.02 137.75
N GLU A 107 -52.68 19.04 137.17
CA GLU A 107 -53.25 18.91 135.82
C GLU A 107 -52.18 18.62 134.76
N THR A 108 -50.99 19.21 134.89
CA THR A 108 -49.86 18.95 133.97
C THR A 108 -49.30 17.53 134.16
N VAL A 109 -49.20 17.05 135.41
CA VAL A 109 -48.82 15.67 135.72
C VAL A 109 -49.84 14.70 135.15
N THR A 110 -51.14 14.94 135.32
CA THR A 110 -52.18 14.09 134.73
C THR A 110 -52.14 14.10 133.20
N ARG A 111 -51.82 15.24 132.56
CA ARG A 111 -51.60 15.29 131.10
C ARG A 111 -50.35 14.52 130.68
N LEU A 112 -49.25 14.62 131.42
CA LEU A 112 -48.03 13.84 131.15
C LEU A 112 -48.27 12.34 131.37
N GLU A 113 -49.03 11.98 132.40
CA GLU A 113 -49.45 10.60 132.65
C GLU A 113 -50.32 10.08 131.51
N GLN A 114 -51.27 10.89 131.02
CA GLN A 114 -52.09 10.57 129.87
C GLN A 114 -51.27 10.42 128.59
N VAL A 115 -50.35 11.34 128.28
CA VAL A 115 -49.41 11.20 127.15
C VAL A 115 -48.52 9.98 127.32
N SER A 116 -48.06 9.65 128.53
CA SER A 116 -47.27 8.45 128.80
C SER A 116 -48.09 7.18 128.64
N ALA A 117 -49.39 7.21 128.99
CA ALA A 117 -50.30 6.10 128.82
C ALA A 117 -50.62 5.89 127.33
N ASP A 118 -50.84 6.97 126.58
CA ASP A 118 -51.05 6.95 125.13
C ASP A 118 -49.78 6.49 124.41
N MET A 119 -48.59 6.99 124.79
CA MET A 119 -47.31 6.50 124.25
C MET A 119 -47.08 5.03 124.59
N ARG A 120 -47.43 4.57 125.80
CA ARG A 120 -47.36 3.14 126.13
C ARG A 120 -48.36 2.32 125.32
N LEU A 121 -49.55 2.84 125.04
CA LEU A 121 -50.54 2.18 124.20
C LEU A 121 -50.08 2.10 122.75
N GLU A 122 -49.54 3.19 122.19
CA GLU A 122 -48.97 3.22 120.85
C GLU A 122 -47.70 2.35 120.75
N LEU A 123 -46.80 2.39 121.74
CA LEU A 123 -45.66 1.47 121.81
C LEU A 123 -46.10 0.02 121.96
N ARG A 124 -47.19 -0.26 122.69
CA ARG A 124 -47.77 -1.61 122.75
C ARG A 124 -48.40 -2.01 121.43
N LYS A 125 -49.11 -1.13 120.72
CA LYS A 125 -49.63 -1.40 119.37
C LYS A 125 -48.51 -1.62 118.37
N ILE A 126 -47.40 -0.89 118.51
CA ILE A 126 -46.22 -0.98 117.64
C ILE A 126 -45.41 -2.25 117.92
N ASN A 127 -45.24 -2.61 119.20
CA ASN A 127 -44.47 -3.77 119.64
C ASN A 127 -45.33 -5.02 119.86
N SER A 128 -46.65 -4.94 119.62
CA SER A 128 -47.48 -6.15 119.60
C SER A 128 -47.11 -6.97 118.37
N PRO A 129 -47.36 -8.29 118.40
CA PRO A 129 -47.16 -9.14 117.24
C PRO A 129 -47.82 -8.58 115.97
N GLU A 130 -49.03 -8.04 116.09
CA GLU A 130 -49.79 -7.47 114.98
C GLU A 130 -49.15 -6.18 114.42
N GLY A 131 -48.59 -5.32 115.27
CA GLY A 131 -47.89 -4.10 114.84
C GLY A 131 -46.56 -4.37 114.14
N ILE A 132 -45.83 -5.38 114.61
CA ILE A 132 -44.60 -5.85 113.97
C ILE A 132 -44.91 -6.50 112.62
N GLU A 133 -45.96 -7.33 112.55
CA GLU A 133 -46.43 -7.92 111.30
C GLU A 133 -46.91 -6.86 110.30
N ALA A 134 -47.63 -5.83 110.75
CA ALA A 134 -48.04 -4.70 109.92
C ALA A 134 -46.83 -3.92 109.36
N ARG A 135 -45.79 -3.70 110.17
CA ARG A 135 -44.54 -3.06 109.70
C ARG A 135 -43.76 -3.95 108.74
N LEU A 136 -43.70 -5.24 109.01
CA LEU A 136 -43.05 -6.20 108.13
C LEU A 136 -43.81 -6.32 106.80
N ALA A 137 -45.14 -6.28 106.83
CA ALA A 137 -46.00 -6.24 105.65
C ALA A 137 -45.80 -4.94 104.86
N ALA A 138 -45.76 -3.78 105.53
CA ALA A 138 -45.47 -2.50 104.89
C ALA A 138 -44.06 -2.47 104.27
N ALA A 139 -43.05 -3.00 104.97
CA ALA A 139 -41.69 -3.11 104.43
C ALA A 139 -41.61 -4.08 103.26
N ARG A 140 -42.32 -5.22 103.30
CA ARG A 140 -42.43 -6.16 102.17
C ARG A 140 -43.13 -5.51 100.98
N ALA A 141 -44.18 -4.72 101.21
CA ALA A 141 -44.88 -3.98 100.16
C ALA A 141 -43.99 -2.89 99.54
N ALA A 142 -43.26 -2.13 100.36
CA ALA A 142 -42.29 -1.15 99.87
C ALA A 142 -41.19 -1.81 99.04
N ASN A 143 -40.58 -2.89 99.55
CA ASN A 143 -39.57 -3.64 98.79
C ASN A 143 -40.15 -4.26 97.51
N ALA A 144 -41.40 -4.75 97.53
CA ALA A 144 -42.05 -5.27 96.33
C ALA A 144 -42.28 -4.17 95.29
N ASN A 145 -42.63 -2.95 95.73
CA ASN A 145 -42.75 -1.78 94.86
C ASN A 145 -41.39 -1.37 94.29
N ASP A 146 -40.34 -1.33 95.10
CA ASP A 146 -38.98 -1.00 94.64
C ASP A 146 -38.48 -2.02 93.60
N VAL A 147 -38.72 -3.31 93.83
CA VAL A 147 -38.40 -4.37 92.87
C VAL A 147 -39.24 -4.25 91.60
N ALA A 148 -40.52 -3.90 91.72
CA ALA A 148 -41.39 -3.66 90.57
C ALA A 148 -40.89 -2.46 89.74
N GLN A 149 -40.50 -1.36 90.40
CA GLN A 149 -39.94 -0.18 89.74
C GLN A 149 -38.60 -0.51 89.07
N ALA A 150 -37.68 -1.19 89.76
CA ALA A 150 -36.40 -1.60 89.18
C ALA A 150 -36.58 -2.54 87.97
N ASN A 151 -37.56 -3.44 88.01
CA ASN A 151 -37.90 -4.29 86.87
C ASN A 151 -38.50 -3.49 85.72
N GLN A 152 -39.37 -2.51 85.99
CA GLN A 152 -39.92 -1.61 84.97
C GLN A 152 -38.81 -0.77 84.31
N GLU A 153 -37.90 -0.19 85.10
CA GLU A 153 -36.74 0.55 84.61
C GLU A 153 -35.81 -0.34 83.78
N THR A 154 -35.59 -1.59 84.19
CA THR A 154 -34.79 -2.56 83.42
C THR A 154 -35.45 -2.92 82.09
N VAL A 155 -36.78 -3.12 82.08
CA VAL A 155 -37.54 -3.40 80.85
C VAL A 155 -37.50 -2.19 79.93
N GLN A 156 -37.67 -0.97 80.46
CA GLN A 156 -37.58 0.27 79.70
C GLN A 156 -36.18 0.45 79.10
N ALA A 157 -35.13 0.28 79.90
CA ALA A 157 -33.74 0.36 79.42
C ALA A 157 -33.43 -0.68 78.32
N LYS A 158 -33.99 -1.89 78.42
CA LYS A 158 -33.86 -2.90 77.36
C LYS A 158 -34.63 -2.52 76.09
N ALA A 159 -35.82 -1.94 76.23
CA ALA A 159 -36.62 -1.44 75.11
C ALA A 159 -35.91 -0.28 74.41
N ASP A 160 -35.39 0.69 75.16
CA ASP A 160 -34.63 1.84 74.64
C ASP A 160 -33.35 1.37 73.94
N ALA A 161 -32.62 0.42 74.53
CA ALA A 161 -31.44 -0.17 73.89
C ALA A 161 -31.77 -1.00 72.64
N ALA A 162 -32.96 -1.59 72.56
CA ALA A 162 -33.43 -2.28 71.35
C ALA A 162 -33.82 -1.25 70.26
N ALA A 163 -34.53 -0.18 70.62
CA ALA A 163 -34.89 0.91 69.73
C ALA A 163 -33.63 1.59 69.15
N ALA A 164 -32.67 1.96 70.00
CA ALA A 164 -31.40 2.56 69.56
C ALA A 164 -30.60 1.65 68.62
N ARG A 165 -30.60 0.33 68.85
CA ARG A 165 -29.97 -0.63 67.92
C ARG A 165 -30.71 -0.73 66.59
N SER A 166 -32.05 -0.70 66.61
CA SER A 166 -32.88 -0.68 65.40
C SER A 166 -32.61 0.58 64.58
N GLU A 167 -32.64 1.75 65.22
CA GLU A 167 -32.34 3.05 64.59
C GLU A 167 -30.92 3.07 64.02
N ALA A 168 -29.93 2.59 64.77
CA ALA A 168 -28.55 2.51 64.28
C ALA A 168 -28.41 1.55 63.09
N SER A 169 -29.17 0.44 63.06
CA SER A 169 -29.17 -0.49 61.92
C SER A 169 -29.85 0.11 60.69
N GLN A 170 -30.94 0.85 60.90
CA GLN A 170 -31.64 1.56 59.84
C GLN A 170 -30.77 2.68 59.26
N ALA A 171 -30.13 3.48 60.11
CA ALA A 171 -29.23 4.53 59.67
C ALA A 171 -28.03 4.00 58.87
N ARG A 172 -27.52 2.80 59.19
CA ARG A 172 -26.50 2.12 58.37
C ARG A 172 -27.05 1.68 57.03
N ALA A 173 -28.23 1.06 57.01
CA ALA A 173 -28.88 0.65 55.76
C ALA A 173 -29.17 1.84 54.85
N ASP A 174 -29.67 2.95 55.41
CA ASP A 174 -29.94 4.19 54.66
C ASP A 174 -28.65 4.79 54.10
N ARG A 175 -27.56 4.77 54.87
CA ARG A 175 -26.24 5.22 54.42
C ARG A 175 -25.69 4.35 53.29
N GLU A 176 -25.75 3.03 53.43
CA GLU A 176 -25.32 2.09 52.38
C GLU A 176 -26.16 2.27 51.11
N ALA A 177 -27.47 2.48 51.24
CA ALA A 177 -28.35 2.77 50.11
C ALA A 177 -28.00 4.10 49.42
N ALA A 178 -27.67 5.13 50.18
CA ALA A 178 -27.24 6.43 49.67
C ALA A 178 -25.87 6.35 48.96
N GLU A 179 -24.91 5.63 49.53
CA GLU A 179 -23.59 5.40 48.93
C GLU A 179 -23.72 4.61 47.62
N ALA A 180 -24.54 3.55 47.59
CA ALA A 180 -24.81 2.78 46.38
C ALA A 180 -25.54 3.61 45.30
N ALA A 181 -26.45 4.52 45.69
CA ALA A 181 -27.09 5.44 44.76
C ALA A 181 -26.09 6.46 44.17
N ALA A 182 -25.19 7.00 45.00
CA ALA A 182 -24.14 7.90 44.56
C ALA A 182 -23.09 7.20 43.65
N GLU A 183 -22.82 5.92 43.88
CA GLU A 183 -21.96 5.12 42.99
C GLU A 183 -22.63 4.88 41.62
N ARG A 184 -23.93 4.56 41.59
CA ARG A 184 -24.68 4.43 40.33
C ARG A 184 -24.71 5.74 39.54
N ASP A 185 -24.98 6.87 40.20
CA ASP A 185 -24.97 8.19 39.55
C ASP A 185 -23.57 8.55 39.01
N ARG A 186 -22.50 8.20 39.72
CA ARG A 186 -21.13 8.36 39.21
C ARG A 186 -20.87 7.50 37.97
N ALA A 187 -21.23 6.22 38.03
CA ALA A 187 -21.06 5.31 36.89
C ALA A 187 -21.88 5.74 35.66
N GLU A 188 -23.10 6.26 35.86
CA GLU A 188 -23.93 6.79 34.78
C GLU A 188 -23.32 8.05 34.15
N ARG A 189 -22.73 8.94 34.96
CA ARG A 189 -22.03 10.13 34.47
C ARG A 189 -20.75 9.77 33.71
N GLU A 190 -19.93 8.87 34.25
CA GLU A 190 -18.74 8.36 33.57
C GLU A 190 -19.11 7.72 32.22
N ALA A 191 -20.15 6.89 32.18
CA ALA A 191 -20.64 6.31 30.93
C ALA A 191 -21.16 7.36 29.94
N ALA A 192 -21.79 8.43 30.42
CA ALA A 192 -22.24 9.54 29.58
C ALA A 192 -21.07 10.36 29.02
N ASP A 193 -20.03 10.60 29.82
CA ASP A 193 -18.81 11.29 29.40
C ASP A 193 -18.03 10.47 28.37
N ASP A 194 -17.87 9.16 28.60
CA ASP A 194 -17.25 8.22 27.64
C ASP A 194 -18.03 8.20 26.31
N ALA A 195 -19.36 8.12 26.38
CA ALA A 195 -20.22 8.15 25.19
C ALA A 195 -20.07 9.47 24.42
N ARG A 196 -19.93 10.59 25.14
CA ARG A 196 -19.69 11.91 24.54
C ARG A 196 -18.31 11.98 23.88
N GLU A 197 -17.26 11.49 24.53
CA GLU A 197 -15.90 11.47 23.95
C GLU A 197 -15.87 10.62 22.67
N VAL A 198 -16.49 9.44 22.68
CA VAL A 198 -16.64 8.59 21.48
C VAL A 198 -17.41 9.30 20.37
N ALA A 199 -18.47 10.05 20.71
CA ALA A 199 -19.24 10.82 19.74
C ALA A 199 -18.41 11.97 19.15
N GLU A 200 -17.66 12.71 19.97
CA GLU A 200 -16.76 13.78 19.52
C GLU A 200 -15.63 13.23 18.65
N GLN A 201 -15.05 12.07 19.00
CA GLN A 201 -14.03 11.41 18.19
C GLN A 201 -14.58 10.98 16.83
N LYS A 202 -15.76 10.37 16.79
CA LYS A 202 -16.45 10.01 15.53
C LYS A 202 -16.75 11.23 14.66
N ALA A 203 -17.14 12.35 15.27
CA ALA A 203 -17.38 13.59 14.54
C ALA A 203 -16.08 14.13 13.92
N ARG A 204 -14.97 14.15 14.67
CA ARG A 204 -13.65 14.55 14.16
C ARG A 204 -13.14 13.62 13.05
N ASP A 205 -13.37 12.32 13.18
CA ASP A 205 -13.04 11.33 12.13
C ASP A 205 -13.87 11.56 10.85
N ALA A 206 -15.16 11.86 11.00
CA ALA A 206 -16.03 12.16 9.87
C ALA A 206 -15.60 13.45 9.14
N GLU A 207 -15.22 14.50 9.90
CA GLU A 207 -14.68 15.74 9.34
C GLU A 207 -13.37 15.50 8.58
N ARG A 208 -12.41 14.77 9.19
CA ARG A 208 -11.17 14.38 8.50
C ARG A 208 -11.42 13.61 7.20
N ARG A 209 -12.39 12.69 7.20
CA ARG A 209 -12.77 11.95 5.99
C ARG A 209 -13.39 12.86 4.92
N ARG A 210 -14.20 13.85 5.33
CA ARG A 210 -14.77 14.86 4.41
C ARG A 210 -13.65 15.69 3.79
N ASP A 211 -12.76 16.24 4.61
CA ASP A 211 -11.65 17.07 4.13
C ASP A 211 -10.70 16.28 3.22
N GLN A 212 -10.45 15.00 3.53
CA GLN A 212 -9.66 14.14 2.65
C GLN A 212 -10.39 13.87 1.32
N ALA A 213 -11.71 13.65 1.35
CA ALA A 213 -12.49 13.47 0.13
C ALA A 213 -12.51 14.74 -0.74
N GLU A 214 -12.60 15.92 -0.14
CA GLU A 214 -12.52 17.21 -0.83
C GLU A 214 -11.15 17.42 -1.48
N ARG A 215 -10.05 17.12 -0.77
CA ARG A 215 -8.69 17.17 -1.34
C ARG A 215 -8.54 16.20 -2.52
N ASN A 216 -8.97 14.95 -2.35
CA ASN A 216 -8.92 13.96 -3.42
C ASN A 216 -9.75 14.38 -4.64
N ALA A 217 -10.90 15.03 -4.44
CA ALA A 217 -11.73 15.56 -5.51
C ALA A 217 -11.05 16.74 -6.22
N ALA A 218 -10.40 17.64 -5.47
CA ALA A 218 -9.62 18.74 -6.02
C ALA A 218 -8.41 18.24 -6.82
N ASP A 219 -7.67 17.27 -6.30
CA ASP A 219 -6.54 16.64 -6.99
C ASP A 219 -6.99 15.92 -8.27
N ALA A 220 -8.12 15.22 -8.23
CA ALA A 220 -8.70 14.58 -9.41
C ALA A 220 -9.14 15.61 -10.46
N ALA A 221 -9.75 16.73 -10.06
CA ALA A 221 -10.11 17.81 -10.97
C ALA A 221 -8.89 18.47 -11.60
N ALA A 222 -7.84 18.73 -10.81
CA ALA A 222 -6.56 19.25 -11.32
C ALA A 222 -5.89 18.28 -12.31
N ALA A 223 -5.91 16.97 -12.01
CA ALA A 223 -5.40 15.96 -12.93
C ALA A 223 -6.20 15.88 -14.25
N GLN A 224 -7.53 16.06 -14.19
CA GLN A 224 -8.37 16.13 -15.38
C GLN A 224 -8.04 17.35 -16.24
N GLN A 225 -7.88 18.53 -15.62
CA GLN A 225 -7.48 19.75 -16.33
C GLN A 225 -6.11 19.58 -17.00
N LEU A 226 -5.12 19.03 -16.29
CA LEU A 226 -3.81 18.77 -16.87
C LEU A 226 -3.91 17.80 -18.06
N ALA A 227 -4.70 16.75 -17.96
CA ALA A 227 -4.90 15.80 -19.05
C ALA A 227 -5.62 16.43 -20.26
N GLU A 228 -6.56 17.37 -20.04
CA GLU A 228 -7.20 18.14 -21.11
C GLU A 228 -6.23 19.10 -21.78
N GLU A 229 -5.39 19.80 -21.02
CA GLU A 229 -4.34 20.67 -21.54
C GLU A 229 -3.31 19.88 -22.36
N GLU A 230 -2.88 18.71 -21.88
CA GLU A 230 -1.97 17.82 -22.61
C GLU A 230 -2.59 17.31 -23.91
N ARG A 231 -3.88 16.97 -23.91
CA ARG A 231 -4.62 16.58 -25.12
C ARG A 231 -4.70 17.74 -26.10
N ALA A 232 -5.06 18.94 -25.64
CA ALA A 232 -5.11 20.13 -26.48
C ALA A 232 -3.72 20.43 -27.07
N ALA A 233 -2.66 20.37 -26.27
CA ALA A 233 -1.29 20.56 -26.72
C ALA A 233 -0.83 19.47 -27.71
N ALA A 234 -1.32 18.23 -27.56
CA ALA A 234 -1.06 17.15 -28.51
C ALA A 234 -1.79 17.36 -29.84
N THR A 235 -3.05 17.79 -29.81
CA THR A 235 -3.83 18.17 -31.00
C THR A 235 -3.15 19.33 -31.73
N ASP A 236 -2.76 20.38 -31.02
CA ASP A 236 -2.02 21.52 -31.56
C ASP A 236 -0.71 21.10 -32.25
N ARG A 237 0.03 20.16 -31.64
CA ARG A 237 1.26 19.59 -32.22
C ARG A 237 0.96 18.79 -33.48
N ALA A 238 -0.11 17.99 -33.48
CA ALA A 238 -0.54 17.24 -34.66
C ALA A 238 -0.94 18.17 -35.80
N GLU A 239 -1.75 19.20 -35.54
CA GLU A 239 -2.16 20.18 -36.55
C GLU A 239 -0.97 21.01 -37.09
N ARG A 240 0.03 21.31 -36.26
CA ARG A 240 1.28 21.93 -36.72
C ARG A 240 2.06 20.98 -37.63
N ALA A 241 2.23 19.72 -37.23
CA ALA A 241 2.92 18.73 -38.05
C ALA A 241 2.19 18.47 -39.38
N GLU A 242 0.86 18.46 -39.40
CA GLU A 242 0.07 18.35 -40.64
C GLU A 242 0.26 19.55 -41.56
N ARG A 243 0.29 20.78 -41.01
CA ARG A 243 0.59 22.00 -41.78
C ARG A 243 2.00 21.96 -42.37
N GLU A 244 3.00 21.63 -41.56
CA GLU A 244 4.38 21.49 -42.02
C GLU A 244 4.53 20.41 -43.11
N ALA A 245 3.82 19.28 -42.97
CA ALA A 245 3.80 18.24 -43.98
C ALA A 245 3.12 18.70 -45.28
N ALA A 246 2.02 19.45 -45.19
CA ALA A 246 1.34 20.03 -46.35
C ALA A 246 2.25 21.04 -47.08
N GLU A 247 2.91 21.94 -46.34
CA GLU A 247 3.88 22.88 -46.89
C GLU A 247 5.06 22.16 -47.54
N ALA A 248 5.58 21.09 -46.93
CA ALA A 248 6.64 20.27 -47.52
C ALA A 248 6.21 19.59 -48.83
N ILE A 249 4.95 19.13 -48.92
CA ILE A 249 4.38 18.59 -50.16
C ILE A 249 4.29 19.68 -51.23
N GLU A 250 3.78 20.87 -50.88
CA GLU A 250 3.68 21.99 -51.81
C GLU A 250 5.05 22.45 -52.33
N GLN A 251 6.05 22.50 -51.44
CA GLN A 251 7.45 22.79 -51.82
C GLN A 251 8.02 21.73 -52.75
N ARG A 252 7.78 20.44 -52.46
CA ARG A 252 8.21 19.32 -53.32
C ARG A 252 7.54 19.40 -54.69
N ASP A 253 6.25 19.69 -54.74
CA ASP A 253 5.49 19.77 -55.99
C ASP A 253 5.95 20.98 -56.81
N THR A 254 6.18 22.11 -56.16
CA THR A 254 6.80 23.30 -56.78
C THR A 254 8.19 22.98 -57.33
N ALA A 255 9.05 22.31 -56.56
CA ALA A 255 10.37 21.88 -57.00
C ALA A 255 10.30 20.88 -58.17
N THR A 256 9.29 20.01 -58.19
CA THR A 256 9.03 19.07 -59.29
C THR A 256 8.65 19.81 -60.56
N VAL A 257 7.71 20.76 -60.47
CA VAL A 257 7.32 21.63 -61.59
C VAL A 257 8.53 22.42 -62.11
N GLN A 258 9.32 23.02 -61.22
CA GLN A 258 10.54 23.75 -61.61
C GLN A 258 11.57 22.85 -62.28
N ARG A 259 11.79 21.63 -61.77
CA ARG A 259 12.68 20.64 -62.39
C ARG A 259 12.19 20.26 -63.78
N ASP A 260 10.89 20.05 -63.95
CA ASP A 260 10.32 19.65 -65.23
C ASP A 260 10.34 20.81 -66.23
N GLN A 261 10.11 22.05 -65.79
CA GLN A 261 10.34 23.26 -66.58
C GLN A 261 11.82 23.41 -66.98
N ALA A 262 12.75 23.16 -66.07
CA ALA A 262 14.19 23.19 -66.37
C ALA A 262 14.59 22.11 -67.38
N ARG A 263 14.01 20.90 -67.28
CA ARG A 263 14.20 19.82 -68.27
C ARG A 263 13.64 20.20 -69.64
N GLN A 264 12.45 20.79 -69.69
CA GLN A 264 11.87 21.28 -70.94
C GLN A 264 12.71 22.41 -71.55
N ALA A 265 13.20 23.35 -70.73
CA ALA A 265 14.09 24.41 -71.16
C ALA A 265 15.44 23.88 -71.67
N ALA A 266 16.02 22.87 -71.01
CA ALA A 266 17.23 22.20 -71.43
C ALA A 266 17.02 21.43 -72.74
N ALA A 267 15.92 20.69 -72.89
CA ALA A 267 15.56 20.00 -74.13
C ALA A 267 15.34 21.00 -75.28
N ALA A 268 14.68 22.13 -75.02
CA ALA A 268 14.51 23.21 -76.00
C ALA A 268 15.82 23.92 -76.34
N ALA A 269 16.76 24.03 -75.39
CA ALA A 269 18.10 24.57 -75.65
C ALA A 269 18.93 23.59 -76.48
N GLN A 270 18.86 22.29 -76.19
CA GLN A 270 19.52 21.25 -76.96
C GLN A 270 18.97 21.16 -78.38
N ALA A 271 17.64 21.18 -78.57
CA ALA A 271 17.03 21.21 -79.89
C ALA A 271 17.44 22.47 -80.69
N ARG A 272 17.58 23.62 -80.02
CA ARG A 272 18.11 24.85 -80.64
C ARG A 272 19.59 24.72 -81.01
N ALA A 273 20.40 24.07 -80.18
CA ALA A 273 21.80 23.81 -80.46
C ALA A 273 21.96 22.84 -81.64
N GLU A 274 21.21 21.74 -81.66
CA GLU A 274 21.19 20.77 -82.77
C GLU A 274 20.70 21.43 -84.07
N ALA A 275 19.67 22.29 -84.02
CA ALA A 275 19.22 23.06 -85.17
C ALA A 275 20.29 24.06 -85.65
N ALA A 276 21.01 24.72 -84.72
CA ALA A 276 22.11 25.62 -85.06
C ALA A 276 23.31 24.87 -85.64
N GLU A 277 23.60 23.66 -85.17
CA GLU A 277 24.63 22.79 -85.74
C GLU A 277 24.24 22.30 -87.14
N GLN A 278 23.00 21.89 -87.34
CA GLN A 278 22.49 21.52 -88.67
C GLN A 278 22.56 22.72 -89.63
N GLU A 279 22.21 23.92 -89.16
CA GLU A 279 22.33 25.13 -89.99
C GLU A 279 23.79 25.50 -90.26
N ARG A 280 24.70 25.28 -89.30
CA ARG A 280 26.15 25.43 -89.49
C ARG A 280 26.68 24.43 -90.52
N THR A 281 26.30 23.16 -90.43
CA THR A 281 26.67 22.14 -91.42
C THR A 281 26.12 22.49 -92.81
N ARG A 282 24.87 22.92 -92.91
CA ARG A 282 24.30 23.41 -94.18
C ARG A 282 25.01 24.67 -94.70
N ALA A 283 25.45 25.56 -93.83
CA ALA A 283 26.23 26.74 -94.20
C ALA A 283 27.65 26.35 -94.67
N GLU A 284 28.30 25.40 -94.00
CA GLU A 284 29.60 24.83 -94.40
C GLU A 284 29.51 24.06 -95.71
N GLU A 285 28.45 23.29 -95.93
CA GLU A 285 28.18 22.61 -97.20
C GLU A 285 27.95 23.60 -98.33
N ARG A 286 27.13 24.63 -98.10
CA ARG A 286 26.95 25.75 -99.04
C ARG A 286 28.27 26.51 -99.30
N ALA A 287 29.11 26.68 -98.28
CA ALA A 287 30.42 27.31 -98.42
C ALA A 287 31.38 26.43 -99.24
N ARG A 288 31.44 25.11 -98.99
CA ARG A 288 32.22 24.15 -99.78
C ARG A 288 31.71 24.01 -101.20
N GLU A 289 30.40 24.10 -101.40
CA GLU A 289 29.79 24.11 -102.74
C GLU A 289 30.11 25.42 -103.47
N ALA A 290 30.05 26.57 -102.80
CA ALA A 290 30.49 27.85 -103.34
C ALA A 290 32.00 27.87 -103.62
N GLU A 291 32.83 27.23 -102.79
CA GLU A 291 34.27 27.09 -102.98
C GLU A 291 34.57 26.17 -104.17
N ARG A 292 33.89 25.02 -104.28
CA ARG A 292 33.97 24.16 -105.47
C ARG A 292 33.50 24.87 -106.73
N ALA A 293 32.42 25.67 -106.66
CA ALA A 293 31.95 26.49 -107.76
C ALA A 293 32.95 27.59 -108.13
N ARG A 294 33.63 28.19 -107.14
CA ARG A 294 34.74 29.14 -107.37
C ARG A 294 35.94 28.45 -108.00
N GLU A 295 36.35 27.28 -107.52
CA GLU A 295 37.45 26.52 -108.12
C GLU A 295 37.12 26.08 -109.54
N VAL A 296 35.88 25.66 -109.81
CA VAL A 296 35.42 25.34 -111.16
C VAL A 296 35.45 26.61 -112.03
N ALA A 297 34.93 27.73 -111.54
CA ALA A 297 34.99 29.01 -112.27
C ALA A 297 36.42 29.52 -112.46
N GLU A 298 37.34 29.27 -111.53
CA GLU A 298 38.76 29.60 -111.66
C GLU A 298 39.46 28.69 -112.66
N ARG A 299 39.18 27.37 -112.64
CA ARG A 299 39.67 26.44 -113.65
C ARG A 299 39.11 26.80 -115.02
N GLU A 300 37.83 27.16 -115.12
CA GLU A 300 37.22 27.63 -116.37
C GLU A 300 37.82 28.96 -116.83
N ARG A 301 38.09 29.90 -115.91
CA ARG A 301 38.78 31.16 -116.22
C ARG A 301 40.22 30.92 -116.67
N ASP A 302 40.93 30.00 -116.04
CA ASP A 302 42.33 29.71 -116.34
C ASP A 302 42.45 28.85 -117.62
N THR A 303 41.49 27.96 -117.87
CA THR A 303 41.29 27.29 -119.17
C THR A 303 40.93 28.31 -120.24
N ALA A 304 40.01 29.25 -119.98
CA ALA A 304 39.67 30.31 -120.93
C ALA A 304 40.85 31.27 -121.18
N ARG A 305 41.71 31.52 -120.19
CA ARG A 305 42.96 32.28 -120.35
C ARG A 305 44.01 31.50 -121.13
N SER A 306 44.14 30.20 -120.88
CA SER A 306 45.01 29.31 -121.64
C SER A 306 44.54 29.19 -123.09
N ASP A 307 43.23 29.09 -123.31
CA ASP A 307 42.61 29.06 -124.63
C ASP A 307 42.70 30.42 -125.33
N ALA A 308 42.57 31.54 -124.61
CA ALA A 308 42.78 32.87 -125.17
C ALA A 308 44.26 33.15 -125.47
N ALA A 309 45.18 32.64 -124.65
CA ALA A 309 46.63 32.70 -124.90
C ALA A 309 47.01 31.83 -126.10
N ARG A 310 46.46 30.61 -126.17
CA ARG A 310 46.62 29.70 -127.31
C ARG A 310 45.99 30.27 -128.58
N ALA A 311 44.81 30.88 -128.50
CA ALA A 311 44.18 31.56 -129.64
C ALA A 311 44.93 32.83 -130.07
N ALA A 312 45.58 33.54 -129.13
CA ALA A 312 46.44 34.69 -129.45
C ALA A 312 47.76 34.23 -130.08
N GLU A 313 48.37 33.15 -129.59
CA GLU A 313 49.54 32.51 -130.18
C GLU A 313 49.22 31.89 -131.55
N GLU A 314 48.05 31.27 -131.73
CA GLU A 314 47.56 30.75 -133.00
C GLU A 314 47.19 31.88 -133.98
N ALA A 315 46.64 33.00 -133.52
CA ALA A 315 46.36 34.17 -134.35
C ALA A 315 47.63 34.95 -134.73
N GLN A 316 48.69 34.86 -133.92
CA GLN A 316 49.99 35.45 -134.21
C GLN A 316 50.82 34.51 -135.10
N ALA A 317 50.75 33.19 -134.87
CA ALA A 317 51.31 32.13 -135.72
C ALA A 317 50.62 32.05 -137.08
N ALA A 318 49.31 32.30 -137.18
CA ALA A 318 48.59 32.35 -138.45
C ALA A 318 49.00 33.58 -139.29
N ARG A 319 49.32 34.72 -138.66
CA ARG A 319 49.79 35.93 -139.37
C ARG A 319 51.24 35.81 -139.84
N THR A 320 52.12 35.20 -139.05
CA THR A 320 53.48 34.86 -139.50
C THR A 320 53.46 33.71 -140.50
N ALA A 321 52.58 32.72 -140.36
CA ALA A 321 52.43 31.63 -141.33
C ALA A 321 51.87 32.11 -142.68
N GLN A 322 50.96 33.10 -142.70
CA GLN A 322 50.44 33.68 -143.95
C GLN A 322 51.52 34.47 -144.71
N GLN A 323 52.35 35.23 -144.00
CA GLN A 323 53.49 35.97 -144.58
C GLN A 323 54.67 35.07 -144.99
N LEU A 324 54.81 33.91 -144.34
CA LEU A 324 55.82 32.90 -144.65
C LEU A 324 55.35 31.94 -145.77
N ALA A 325 54.04 31.69 -145.90
CA ALA A 325 53.43 30.89 -146.96
C ALA A 325 53.45 31.59 -148.32
N GLU A 326 53.29 32.92 -148.38
CA GLU A 326 53.44 33.68 -149.64
C GLU A 326 54.90 33.77 -150.13
N LYS A 327 55.88 33.74 -149.21
CA LYS A 327 57.31 33.65 -149.56
C LYS A 327 57.74 32.22 -149.89
N ARG A 328 57.19 31.22 -149.20
CA ARG A 328 57.46 29.79 -149.44
C ARG A 328 56.74 29.23 -150.67
N ALA A 329 55.60 29.76 -151.11
CA ALA A 329 54.98 29.35 -152.37
C ALA A 329 55.83 29.71 -153.59
N ARG A 330 56.61 30.81 -153.51
CA ARG A 330 57.56 31.22 -154.57
C ARG A 330 58.93 30.54 -154.49
N GLN A 331 59.27 29.94 -153.35
CA GLN A 331 60.50 29.16 -153.15
C GLN A 331 60.26 27.64 -153.35
N ALA A 332 59.06 27.14 -153.04
CA ALA A 332 58.67 25.73 -153.21
C ALA A 332 58.43 25.31 -154.68
N GLU A 333 58.19 26.25 -155.60
CA GLU A 333 58.23 25.95 -157.04
C GLU A 333 59.67 25.79 -157.57
N ALA A 334 60.66 26.42 -156.93
CA ALA A 334 62.08 26.27 -157.26
C ALA A 334 62.73 25.05 -156.55
N GLU A 335 62.30 24.72 -155.33
CA GLU A 335 62.81 23.59 -154.55
C GLU A 335 62.19 22.23 -154.97
N LYS A 336 61.03 22.21 -155.63
CA LYS A 336 60.41 20.98 -156.18
C LYS A 336 61.23 20.35 -157.32
N GLU A 337 62.04 21.15 -158.03
CA GLU A 337 63.00 20.66 -159.04
C GLU A 337 64.29 20.11 -158.40
N GLU A 338 64.62 20.52 -157.17
CA GLU A 338 65.83 20.11 -156.45
C GLU A 338 65.59 18.89 -155.53
N PHE A 339 64.38 18.76 -154.95
CA PHE A 339 64.02 17.64 -154.06
C PHE A 339 63.74 16.29 -154.77
N GLN A 340 63.52 16.28 -156.10
CA GLN A 340 63.52 15.03 -156.87
C GLN A 340 64.92 14.38 -156.95
N ALA A 341 65.99 15.15 -156.78
CA ALA A 341 67.37 14.64 -156.71
C ALA A 341 67.77 14.13 -155.30
N GLY A 342 67.17 14.69 -154.23
CA GLY A 342 67.47 14.29 -152.83
C GLY A 342 66.72 13.05 -152.33
N TYR A 343 65.57 12.72 -152.93
CA TYR A 343 64.73 11.57 -152.54
C TYR A 343 65.43 10.19 -152.69
N ALA A 344 66.49 10.10 -153.49
CA ALA A 344 67.29 8.88 -153.64
C ALA A 344 68.30 8.64 -152.50
N GLN A 345 68.68 9.69 -151.75
CA GLN A 345 69.81 9.62 -150.80
C GLN A 345 69.37 9.37 -149.34
N ALA A 346 68.16 9.78 -148.97
CA ALA A 346 67.63 9.65 -147.59
C ALA A 346 67.07 8.25 -147.25
N LEU A 347 66.69 7.46 -148.25
CA LEU A 347 66.23 6.07 -148.07
C LEU A 347 67.32 5.12 -147.51
N ALA A 348 68.60 5.50 -147.64
CA ALA A 348 69.72 4.75 -147.08
C ALA A 348 69.89 4.93 -145.56
N GLN A 349 69.53 6.10 -145.01
CA GLN A 349 69.80 6.46 -143.60
C GLN A 349 68.73 5.92 -142.63
N THR A 350 67.55 5.55 -143.12
CA THR A 350 66.42 5.16 -142.25
C THR A 350 66.52 3.70 -141.78
N ASN A 351 67.33 2.87 -142.44
CA ASN A 351 67.58 1.48 -142.01
C ASN A 351 68.53 1.39 -140.79
N GLU A 352 69.29 2.45 -140.52
CA GLU A 352 70.24 2.55 -139.40
C GLU A 352 69.49 2.63 -138.05
N VAL A 353 68.45 3.47 -137.97
CA VAL A 353 67.65 3.73 -136.76
C VAL A 353 66.85 2.50 -136.28
N ARG A 354 66.66 1.51 -137.16
CA ARG A 354 65.94 0.27 -136.80
C ARG A 354 66.76 -0.64 -135.87
N ARG A 355 68.09 -0.49 -135.81
CA ARG A 355 68.97 -1.21 -134.88
C ARG A 355 68.90 -0.67 -133.45
N GLU A 356 68.65 0.62 -133.28
CA GLU A 356 68.59 1.30 -131.98
C GLU A 356 67.34 0.91 -131.17
N ARG A 357 66.30 0.42 -131.85
CA ARG A 357 65.06 -0.08 -131.25
C ARG A 357 65.23 -1.41 -130.49
N ASP A 358 66.17 -2.24 -130.90
CA ASP A 358 66.35 -3.57 -130.30
C ASP A 358 67.13 -3.48 -128.95
N GLU A 359 67.87 -2.39 -128.73
CA GLU A 359 68.51 -2.03 -127.44
C GLU A 359 67.51 -1.58 -126.36
N ALA A 360 66.37 -1.00 -126.74
CA ALA A 360 65.30 -0.63 -125.80
C ALA A 360 64.60 -1.85 -125.16
N THR A 361 64.69 -3.02 -125.79
CA THR A 361 64.11 -4.27 -125.27
C THR A 361 64.91 -4.82 -124.07
N ALA A 362 66.18 -4.46 -123.93
CA ALA A 362 67.01 -4.81 -122.77
C ALA A 362 66.56 -4.08 -121.48
N GLN A 363 65.94 -2.91 -121.60
CA GLN A 363 65.46 -2.09 -120.48
C GLN A 363 64.18 -2.66 -119.82
N ILE A 364 63.45 -3.55 -120.51
CA ILE A 364 62.26 -4.25 -119.99
C ILE A 364 62.64 -5.34 -118.98
N THR A 365 63.88 -5.84 -119.03
CA THR A 365 64.43 -6.81 -118.06
C THR A 365 64.67 -6.19 -116.69
N GLU A 366 64.89 -4.86 -116.64
CA GLU A 366 65.06 -4.08 -115.41
C GLU A 366 63.71 -3.87 -114.69
N ALA A 367 62.60 -3.77 -115.43
CA ALA A 367 61.26 -3.68 -114.86
C ALA A 367 60.84 -4.96 -114.10
N ASN A 368 61.40 -6.13 -114.45
CA ASN A 368 61.15 -7.38 -113.72
C ASN A 368 61.86 -7.45 -112.35
N ARG A 369 62.93 -6.67 -112.12
CA ARG A 369 63.59 -6.56 -110.80
C ARG A 369 62.75 -5.79 -109.79
N GLN A 370 61.89 -4.88 -110.25
CA GLN A 370 60.96 -4.13 -109.39
C GLN A 370 59.76 -4.99 -108.94
N ARG A 371 59.49 -6.10 -109.63
CA ARG A 371 58.46 -7.09 -109.27
C ARG A 371 58.89 -7.97 -108.08
N ALA A 372 60.17 -8.30 -107.96
CA ALA A 372 60.73 -9.04 -106.81
C ALA A 372 60.68 -8.24 -105.49
N ALA A 373 60.67 -6.90 -105.57
CA ALA A 373 60.46 -6.01 -104.41
C ALA A 373 58.99 -5.91 -103.96
N ALA A 374 58.04 -6.44 -104.75
CA ALA A 374 56.65 -6.58 -104.36
C ALA A 374 56.39 -7.90 -103.60
N GLU A 375 57.12 -8.97 -103.91
CA GLU A 375 57.04 -10.26 -103.19
C GLU A 375 57.56 -10.17 -101.74
N GLN A 376 58.60 -9.38 -101.46
CA GLN A 376 59.07 -9.13 -100.08
C GLN A 376 58.07 -8.35 -99.19
N ARG A 377 57.05 -7.70 -99.77
CA ARG A 377 55.97 -7.04 -99.03
C ARG A 377 54.82 -7.99 -98.70
N ALA A 378 54.66 -9.08 -99.44
CA ALA A 378 53.72 -10.14 -99.14
C ALA A 378 54.18 -11.02 -97.96
N THR A 379 55.49 -11.30 -97.85
CA THR A 379 56.06 -12.06 -96.72
C THR A 379 55.91 -11.34 -95.36
N ARG A 380 55.96 -9.99 -95.35
CA ARG A 380 55.71 -9.18 -94.14
C ARG A 380 54.23 -9.13 -93.71
N ALA A 381 53.31 -9.49 -94.60
CA ALA A 381 51.88 -9.61 -94.27
C ALA A 381 51.55 -10.98 -93.66
N GLU A 382 52.32 -12.02 -93.98
CA GLU A 382 52.22 -13.35 -93.38
C GLU A 382 52.80 -13.38 -91.95
N ASP A 383 53.93 -12.69 -91.69
CA ASP A 383 54.49 -12.52 -90.33
C ASP A 383 53.54 -11.76 -89.38
N GLY A 384 52.72 -10.86 -89.92
CA GLY A 384 51.68 -10.13 -89.17
C GLY A 384 50.49 -11.01 -88.78
N ARG A 385 50.21 -12.08 -89.54
CA ARG A 385 49.14 -13.05 -89.28
C ARG A 385 49.53 -14.02 -88.17
N THR A 386 50.79 -14.48 -88.17
CA THR A 386 51.36 -15.31 -87.09
C THR A 386 51.49 -14.54 -85.77
N GLN A 387 51.69 -13.22 -85.79
CA GLN A 387 51.64 -12.37 -84.58
C GLN A 387 50.22 -12.05 -84.09
N ALA A 388 49.19 -12.25 -84.91
CA ALA A 388 47.78 -12.11 -84.52
C ALA A 388 47.23 -13.41 -83.90
N GLU A 389 47.62 -14.58 -84.42
CA GLU A 389 47.34 -15.89 -83.81
C GLU A 389 48.01 -16.03 -82.43
N ASN A 390 49.28 -15.63 -82.29
CA ASN A 390 49.96 -15.55 -80.97
C ASN A 390 49.35 -14.50 -80.01
N ARG A 391 48.45 -13.62 -80.47
CA ARG A 391 47.71 -12.67 -79.61
C ARG A 391 46.32 -13.21 -79.23
N ALA A 392 45.75 -14.11 -80.03
CA ALA A 392 44.57 -14.88 -79.69
C ALA A 392 44.89 -15.94 -78.62
N ASP A 393 45.98 -16.69 -78.76
CA ASP A 393 46.41 -17.68 -77.77
C ASP A 393 46.79 -17.05 -76.41
N ARG A 394 47.32 -15.82 -76.43
CA ARG A 394 47.60 -15.03 -75.22
C ARG A 394 46.36 -14.31 -74.65
N ALA A 395 45.25 -14.27 -75.38
CA ALA A 395 43.97 -13.79 -74.88
C ALA A 395 43.15 -14.96 -74.29
N GLU A 396 43.28 -16.15 -74.88
CA GLU A 396 42.72 -17.42 -74.38
C GLU A 396 43.42 -17.86 -73.09
N GLN A 397 44.76 -17.80 -73.03
CA GLN A 397 45.51 -17.99 -71.77
C GLN A 397 45.16 -16.95 -70.70
N ARG A 398 44.74 -15.73 -71.06
CA ARG A 398 44.28 -14.71 -70.10
C ARG A 398 42.83 -14.91 -69.67
N ALA A 399 42.00 -15.55 -70.50
CA ALA A 399 40.68 -16.00 -70.12
C ALA A 399 40.79 -17.22 -69.18
N ASP A 400 41.64 -18.18 -69.47
CA ASP A 400 41.91 -19.35 -68.62
C ASP A 400 42.62 -18.98 -67.32
N THR A 401 43.49 -17.98 -67.31
CA THR A 401 44.08 -17.46 -66.06
C THR A 401 43.04 -16.73 -65.22
N ARG A 402 42.08 -16.01 -65.83
CA ARG A 402 40.99 -15.34 -65.10
C ARG A 402 39.91 -16.31 -64.64
N ILE A 403 39.66 -17.39 -65.38
CA ILE A 403 38.80 -18.50 -64.97
C ILE A 403 39.49 -19.27 -63.84
N SER A 404 40.79 -19.57 -63.94
CA SER A 404 41.58 -20.17 -62.85
C SER A 404 41.70 -19.28 -61.62
N GLU A 405 41.75 -17.94 -61.75
CA GLU A 405 41.72 -17.00 -60.63
C GLU A 405 40.33 -16.82 -60.04
N ALA A 406 39.27 -16.90 -60.85
CA ALA A 406 37.88 -16.91 -60.39
C ALA A 406 37.52 -18.24 -59.70
N GLU A 407 38.05 -19.36 -60.17
CA GLU A 407 37.95 -20.67 -59.55
C GLU A 407 38.80 -20.74 -58.29
N ARG A 408 40.02 -20.19 -58.26
CA ARG A 408 40.79 -20.04 -57.01
C ARG A 408 40.12 -19.10 -56.02
N ARG A 409 39.42 -18.03 -56.46
CA ARG A 409 38.61 -17.18 -55.58
C ARG A 409 37.33 -17.86 -55.11
N ARG A 410 36.69 -18.68 -55.95
CA ARG A 410 35.56 -19.53 -55.58
C ARG A 410 35.99 -20.60 -54.59
N ASP A 411 37.15 -21.21 -54.80
CA ASP A 411 37.71 -22.26 -53.95
C ASP A 411 38.34 -21.66 -52.68
N GLN A 412 38.81 -20.41 -52.68
CA GLN A 412 39.18 -19.65 -51.48
C GLN A 412 37.94 -19.19 -50.69
N LEU A 413 36.85 -18.78 -51.35
CA LEU A 413 35.58 -18.47 -50.69
C LEU A 413 34.86 -19.74 -50.23
N ALA A 414 35.00 -20.86 -50.94
CA ALA A 414 34.54 -22.18 -50.52
C ALA A 414 35.43 -22.76 -49.41
N ALA A 415 36.73 -22.47 -49.40
CA ALA A 415 37.62 -22.78 -48.28
C ALA A 415 37.33 -21.90 -47.07
N GLN A 416 36.98 -20.62 -47.25
CA GLN A 416 36.56 -19.70 -46.18
C GLN A 416 35.16 -20.03 -45.64
N LEU A 417 34.22 -20.44 -46.50
CA LEU A 417 32.93 -21.01 -46.09
C LEU A 417 33.10 -22.39 -45.46
N ALA A 418 34.06 -23.21 -45.90
CA ALA A 418 34.39 -24.47 -45.26
C ALA A 418 35.08 -24.26 -43.91
N THR A 419 35.95 -23.24 -43.75
CA THR A 419 36.52 -22.88 -42.44
C THR A 419 35.47 -22.24 -41.54
N GLU A 420 34.57 -21.38 -42.01
CA GLU A 420 33.45 -20.87 -41.20
C GLU A 420 32.42 -21.97 -40.86
N GLN A 421 32.15 -22.90 -41.77
CA GLN A 421 31.27 -24.03 -41.49
C GLN A 421 31.93 -25.08 -40.61
N GLU A 422 33.25 -25.25 -40.68
CA GLU A 422 34.02 -26.10 -39.78
C GLU A 422 34.20 -25.44 -38.42
N GLU A 423 34.32 -24.11 -38.34
CA GLU A 423 34.27 -23.29 -37.11
C GLU A 423 32.88 -23.28 -36.48
N ARG A 424 31.80 -23.28 -37.29
CA ARG A 424 30.43 -23.48 -36.77
C ARG A 424 30.17 -24.92 -36.34
N ARG A 425 30.68 -25.92 -37.07
CA ARG A 425 30.58 -27.33 -36.66
C ARG A 425 31.49 -27.67 -35.49
N THR A 426 32.60 -26.98 -35.30
CA THR A 426 33.44 -27.09 -34.09
C THR A 426 32.84 -26.31 -32.95
N ALA A 427 32.25 -25.13 -33.16
CA ALA A 427 31.46 -24.42 -32.14
C ALA A 427 30.19 -25.20 -31.74
N GLU A 428 29.52 -25.89 -32.66
CA GLU A 428 28.39 -26.79 -32.37
C GLU A 428 28.85 -28.11 -31.75
N ARG A 429 30.00 -28.66 -32.14
CA ARG A 429 30.62 -29.80 -31.45
C ARG A 429 31.14 -29.43 -30.07
N ASP A 430 31.59 -28.20 -29.85
CA ASP A 430 32.09 -27.69 -28.58
C ASP A 430 30.94 -27.26 -27.67
N LYS A 431 29.85 -26.72 -28.23
CA LYS A 431 28.58 -26.50 -27.54
C LYS A 431 27.93 -27.82 -27.18
N GLY A 432 27.87 -28.78 -28.11
CA GLY A 432 27.43 -30.14 -27.86
C GLY A 432 28.32 -30.85 -26.85
N ALA A 433 29.64 -30.72 -26.93
CA ALA A 433 30.57 -31.27 -25.93
C ALA A 433 30.52 -30.52 -24.60
N ALA A 434 30.11 -29.25 -24.55
CA ALA A 434 29.88 -28.50 -23.31
C ALA A 434 28.55 -28.88 -22.67
N GLU A 435 27.50 -29.12 -23.45
CA GLU A 435 26.21 -29.63 -23.00
C GLU A 435 26.32 -31.11 -22.56
N GLN A 436 27.07 -31.93 -23.31
CA GLN A 436 27.39 -33.31 -22.92
C GLN A 436 28.30 -33.34 -21.69
N ARG A 437 29.27 -32.40 -21.54
CA ARG A 437 30.08 -32.29 -20.32
C ARG A 437 29.28 -31.76 -19.14
N ALA A 438 28.27 -30.92 -19.36
CA ALA A 438 27.36 -30.47 -18.32
C ALA A 438 26.45 -31.62 -17.87
N LEU A 439 25.85 -32.37 -18.81
CA LEU A 439 25.07 -33.58 -18.53
C LEU A 439 25.93 -34.69 -17.90
N ASP A 440 27.15 -34.90 -18.36
CA ASP A 440 28.08 -35.86 -17.77
C ASP A 440 28.61 -35.38 -16.42
N ALA A 441 28.64 -34.07 -16.14
CA ALA A 441 28.99 -33.53 -14.83
C ALA A 441 27.82 -33.64 -13.85
N GLU A 442 26.59 -33.46 -14.33
CA GLU A 442 25.36 -33.65 -13.57
C GLU A 442 25.14 -35.14 -13.26
N GLN A 443 25.30 -36.02 -14.25
CA GLN A 443 25.29 -37.47 -14.07
C GLN A 443 26.49 -37.97 -13.26
N ARG A 444 27.65 -37.30 -13.32
CA ARG A 444 28.77 -37.61 -12.40
C ARG A 444 28.51 -37.08 -10.98
N ALA A 445 27.78 -35.98 -10.81
CA ALA A 445 27.36 -35.50 -9.50
C ALA A 445 26.30 -36.45 -8.90
N GLU A 446 25.29 -36.86 -9.66
CA GLU A 446 24.30 -37.87 -9.24
C GLU A 446 24.96 -39.24 -9.00
N ARG A 447 25.88 -39.68 -9.86
CA ARG A 447 26.64 -40.91 -9.62
C ARG A 447 27.60 -40.75 -8.45
N ALA A 448 28.18 -39.58 -8.19
CA ALA A 448 29.04 -39.36 -7.03
C ALA A 448 28.23 -39.30 -5.74
N GLU A 449 27.00 -38.77 -5.74
CA GLU A 449 26.07 -38.84 -4.62
C GLU A 449 25.58 -40.27 -4.41
N ALA A 450 25.17 -40.98 -5.46
CA ALA A 450 24.78 -42.40 -5.36
C ALA A 450 25.96 -43.29 -4.96
N THR A 451 27.19 -42.98 -5.39
CA THR A 451 28.40 -43.71 -4.98
C THR A 451 28.85 -43.30 -3.58
N ALA A 452 28.62 -42.05 -3.14
CA ALA A 452 28.86 -41.62 -1.76
C ALA A 452 27.84 -42.27 -0.81
N GLU A 453 26.57 -42.37 -1.18
CA GLU A 453 25.56 -43.11 -0.42
C GLU A 453 25.84 -44.61 -0.40
N ARG A 454 26.22 -45.20 -1.55
CA ARG A 454 26.61 -46.61 -1.64
C ARG A 454 27.88 -46.91 -0.87
N LEU A 455 28.92 -46.06 -0.93
CA LEU A 455 30.16 -46.24 -0.16
C LEU A 455 29.95 -45.95 1.33
N THR A 456 29.04 -45.04 1.70
CA THR A 456 28.65 -44.86 3.11
C THR A 456 27.87 -46.06 3.62
N GLY A 457 27.07 -46.72 2.76
CA GLY A 457 26.43 -48.01 3.05
C GLY A 457 27.43 -49.17 3.14
N GLU A 458 28.36 -49.26 2.18
CA GLU A 458 29.38 -50.30 2.10
C GLU A 458 30.45 -50.16 3.18
N LEU A 459 30.82 -48.94 3.61
CA LEU A 459 31.73 -48.74 4.75
C LEU A 459 31.05 -49.11 6.06
N ARG A 460 29.77 -48.77 6.27
CA ARG A 460 29.03 -49.26 7.44
C ARG A 460 28.87 -50.79 7.43
N ALA A 461 28.68 -51.39 6.26
CA ALA A 461 28.61 -52.84 6.12
C ALA A 461 29.99 -53.53 6.28
N ARG A 462 31.07 -52.94 5.76
CA ARG A 462 32.45 -53.44 5.88
C ARG A 462 33.07 -53.22 7.26
N ASP A 463 32.66 -52.19 8.00
CA ASP A 463 33.04 -52.02 9.40
C ASP A 463 32.36 -53.11 10.24
N GLN A 464 31.08 -53.38 9.99
CA GLN A 464 30.36 -54.50 10.62
C GLN A 464 30.93 -55.87 10.22
N GLU A 465 31.39 -56.05 8.99
CA GLU A 465 31.95 -57.31 8.50
C GLU A 465 33.43 -57.49 8.88
N ASN A 466 34.25 -56.44 8.97
CA ASN A 466 35.62 -56.53 9.47
C ASN A 466 35.69 -56.71 10.98
N ASP A 467 34.78 -56.11 11.75
CA ASP A 467 34.67 -56.38 13.18
C ASP A 467 34.27 -57.84 13.42
N ARG A 468 33.44 -58.40 12.53
CA ARG A 468 33.05 -59.82 12.55
C ARG A 468 34.18 -60.76 12.10
N LEU A 469 34.89 -60.42 11.02
CA LEU A 469 35.98 -61.25 10.46
C LEU A 469 37.30 -61.10 11.22
N ARG A 470 37.58 -59.99 11.91
CA ARG A 470 38.72 -59.88 12.84
C ARG A 470 38.48 -60.69 14.10
N ALA A 471 37.23 -60.82 14.54
CA ALA A 471 36.85 -61.78 15.56
C ALA A 471 37.03 -63.24 15.06
N GLU A 472 36.59 -63.57 13.84
CA GLU A 472 36.69 -64.93 13.29
C GLU A 472 38.10 -65.37 12.85
N ILE A 473 38.93 -64.48 12.28
CA ILE A 473 40.27 -64.84 11.77
C ILE A 473 41.30 -64.91 12.91
N ALA A 474 41.16 -64.10 13.97
CA ALA A 474 41.93 -64.28 15.20
C ALA A 474 41.65 -65.63 15.88
N GLU A 475 40.47 -66.20 15.63
CA GLU A 475 40.03 -67.48 16.18
C GLU A 475 40.41 -68.67 15.28
N LEU A 476 40.41 -68.51 13.95
CA LEU A 476 40.59 -69.62 13.00
C LEU A 476 42.00 -69.83 12.44
N SER A 477 42.92 -68.86 12.51
CA SER A 477 44.31 -69.09 12.02
C SER A 477 45.20 -69.87 13.01
N ARG A 478 44.66 -70.29 14.16
CA ARG A 478 45.34 -71.18 15.12
C ARG A 478 45.24 -72.67 14.77
N THR A 479 44.44 -73.10 13.79
CA THR A 479 44.35 -74.54 13.45
C THR A 479 44.00 -74.84 11.97
N ARG A 480 45.01 -75.37 11.26
CA ARG A 480 44.96 -76.42 10.21
C ARG A 480 44.68 -76.09 8.71
N LYS A 481 45.71 -76.43 7.92
CA LYS A 481 45.78 -77.09 6.58
C LYS A 481 44.83 -78.32 6.44
N PRO A 482 44.68 -78.95 5.23
CA PRO A 482 44.54 -78.44 3.86
C PRO A 482 43.44 -79.20 3.03
N ALA A 483 43.32 -78.87 1.74
CA ALA A 483 42.98 -79.75 0.60
C ALA A 483 41.54 -79.83 0.02
N LEU A 484 41.46 -79.41 -1.25
CA LEU A 484 40.90 -80.10 -2.44
C LEU A 484 39.38 -80.16 -2.75
N ARG A 485 39.12 -79.79 -4.02
CA ARG A 485 38.12 -80.31 -5.00
C ARG A 485 36.66 -79.80 -4.96
N GLY A 486 36.27 -79.13 -6.05
CA GLY A 486 35.40 -79.78 -7.05
C GLY A 486 34.13 -79.05 -7.54
N LYS A 487 34.19 -78.62 -8.82
CA LYS A 487 33.19 -78.75 -9.92
C LYS A 487 31.86 -77.93 -9.97
N LYS A 488 31.68 -77.32 -11.18
CA LYS A 488 30.47 -77.10 -12.03
C LYS A 488 29.44 -76.06 -11.54
N ALA A 489 28.82 -75.19 -12.35
CA ALA A 489 28.73 -75.01 -13.81
C ALA A 489 28.21 -73.58 -14.17
N THR A 490 28.36 -73.20 -15.46
CA THR A 490 27.50 -72.33 -16.33
C THR A 490 27.26 -70.86 -15.92
N ALA A 491 27.23 -69.84 -16.79
CA ALA A 491 27.27 -69.72 -18.26
C ALA A 491 27.70 -68.28 -18.66
N GLU A 492 28.21 -68.15 -19.90
CA GLU A 492 28.13 -67.00 -20.84
C GLU A 492 28.63 -65.61 -20.39
N ALA A 493 29.32 -64.79 -21.19
CA ALA A 493 29.94 -64.85 -22.52
C ALA A 493 30.90 -63.62 -22.54
N GLU A 494 32.20 -63.81 -22.76
CA GLU A 494 32.94 -63.43 -23.99
C GLU A 494 32.88 -61.95 -24.44
N PRO A 495 33.92 -61.40 -25.10
CA PRO A 495 35.35 -61.57 -24.81
C PRO A 495 36.12 -60.23 -24.83
N ALA A 496 37.27 -60.28 -24.18
CA ALA A 496 38.54 -59.57 -24.40
C ALA A 496 38.95 -59.46 -25.92
N PRO A 497 40.14 -58.96 -26.32
CA PRO A 497 41.12 -58.03 -25.71
C PRO A 497 41.89 -57.13 -26.75
N VAL A 498 43.03 -56.52 -26.32
CA VAL A 498 44.38 -56.53 -26.99
C VAL A 498 44.52 -55.67 -28.27
N GLU A 499 45.62 -55.01 -28.67
CA GLU A 499 47.02 -54.74 -28.29
C GLU A 499 47.47 -53.57 -29.22
N VAL A 500 48.30 -52.58 -28.85
CA VAL A 500 49.79 -52.54 -28.85
C VAL A 500 50.50 -52.63 -30.24
N HIS A 501 51.15 -51.52 -30.65
CA HIS A 501 52.40 -51.36 -31.47
C HIS A 501 52.40 -51.56 -33.02
N PRO A 502 53.52 -51.37 -33.78
CA PRO A 502 54.20 -50.12 -34.19
C PRO A 502 54.64 -50.07 -35.70
N LEU A 503 55.23 -48.94 -36.16
CA LEU A 503 56.27 -48.73 -37.22
C LEU A 503 56.16 -49.33 -38.67
N GLN A 504 56.66 -48.51 -39.63
CA GLN A 504 57.23 -48.83 -40.98
C GLN A 504 56.22 -49.17 -42.11
N SER A 505 56.03 -48.39 -43.19
CA SER A 505 56.88 -47.90 -44.33
C SER A 505 56.74 -48.75 -45.61
N ALA A 506 56.74 -48.06 -46.78
CA ALA A 506 56.95 -48.54 -48.17
C ALA A 506 55.67 -48.99 -48.96
N VAL A 507 55.22 -48.32 -50.05
CA VAL A 507 55.68 -48.40 -51.49
C VAL A 507 55.04 -49.63 -52.21
N PRO A 508 54.78 -49.69 -53.54
CA PRO A 508 54.33 -48.70 -54.56
C PRO A 508 53.51 -49.33 -55.76
N LEU A 509 53.38 -48.61 -56.91
CA LEU A 509 53.24 -49.07 -58.32
C LEU A 509 51.95 -49.87 -58.70
N ASP A 510 51.32 -49.87 -59.89
CA ASP A 510 51.46 -49.43 -61.30
C ASP A 510 49.99 -49.28 -61.82
N GLY A 511 49.60 -48.70 -62.95
CA GLY A 511 50.20 -48.28 -64.22
C GLY A 511 49.02 -47.89 -65.15
N GLU A 512 49.21 -46.93 -66.07
CA GLU A 512 49.18 -47.16 -67.54
C GLU A 512 47.73 -47.29 -68.10
N ASP A 513 47.27 -46.64 -69.17
CA ASP A 513 47.91 -46.03 -70.33
C ASP A 513 46.89 -45.14 -71.10
N ASP A 514 47.46 -44.40 -72.05
CA ASP A 514 46.95 -44.11 -73.39
C ASP A 514 46.48 -42.69 -73.76
N GLU A 515 47.18 -42.24 -74.81
CA GLU A 515 47.27 -40.93 -75.44
C GLU A 515 46.32 -40.84 -76.67
N PRO A 516 46.37 -39.82 -77.55
CA PRO A 516 45.20 -39.17 -78.19
C PRO A 516 44.90 -39.74 -79.60
N PRO A 517 43.91 -39.28 -80.39
CA PRO A 517 43.78 -37.93 -81.00
C PRO A 517 42.30 -37.43 -80.95
N ALA A 518 41.84 -36.30 -81.48
CA ALA A 518 42.26 -35.37 -82.51
C ALA A 518 41.66 -33.98 -82.24
#